data_AF-A0A975N793-F1
#
_entry.id   AF-A0A975N793-F1
#
_cell.length_a   1.000
_cell.length_b   1.000
_cell.length_c   1.000
_cell.angle_alpha   90.00
_cell.angle_beta   90.00
_cell.angle_gamma   90.00
#
_symmetry.space_group_name_H-M   'P 1'
#
loop_
_entity.id
_entity.type
_entity.pdbx_description
1 polymer ?
#
loop_
_entity_poly.entity_id
_entity_poly.type
_entity_poly.pdbx_seq_one_letter_code
_entity_poly.pdbx_strand_id
1 'polypeptide(L)'
;MTETLGAVAHSGGLLVRRPELTVGVVRAVSVLSALEIELLARRPLDRRSATQRQQDIHDRLSIQPTAAPRRLLPPYDEGDDLRVGWLDHAGHVHWEFATSYSSSDGDHFLGTSGPTYRAVFRLPPIFDQMSLVLAWPEIGFPETVITMPLPDRTTVERATTSIWQAPLDIRPVPEGVTHHADFGHDSPAIEAGTNVAPPRVLHRRDHRAAVVLTRLTATNSMLSMELLSIAKEDAADAIDAHAFPLSRPTSGALDDPAQIRVTGPGASAAVIQGHEAFWIRQGDSSSAGGNQTFSCLQEFTLNRPRDDLLDLIVAWPLAGLPDVRVNIPLNPT
;
A
#
# COMPACT_ATOMS: atom_id res chain seq x y z
N MET A 1 -4.02 -1.21 14.20
CA MET A 1 -3.04 -0.45 13.41
C MET A 1 -2.17 0.35 14.37
N THR A 2 -0.85 0.35 14.23
CA THR A 2 0.06 1.00 15.17
C THR A 2 0.09 2.50 14.92
N GLU A 3 -0.25 3.31 15.93
CA GLU A 3 -0.15 4.78 15.94
C GLU A 3 1.31 5.26 16.08
N THR A 4 2.20 4.62 15.33
CA THR A 4 3.65 4.73 15.44
C THR A 4 4.26 4.66 14.05
N LEU A 5 5.08 5.65 13.72
CA LEU A 5 5.97 5.61 12.57
C LEU A 5 7.18 4.72 12.88
N GLY A 6 7.74 4.06 11.88
CA GLY A 6 8.94 3.24 12.00
C GLY A 6 9.98 3.57 10.93
N ALA A 7 11.13 2.90 11.01
CA ALA A 7 12.16 2.99 9.99
C ALA A 7 11.72 2.24 8.72
N VAL A 8 12.03 2.79 7.55
CA VAL A 8 11.90 2.04 6.29
C VAL A 8 12.90 0.88 6.33
N ALA A 9 12.38 -0.34 6.32
CA ALA A 9 13.18 -1.56 6.41
C ALA A 9 13.69 -2.04 5.05
N HIS A 10 12.94 -1.74 3.99
CA HIS A 10 13.30 -2.04 2.60
C HIS A 10 12.75 -0.94 1.69
N SER A 11 13.53 -0.55 0.68
CA SER A 11 13.17 0.50 -0.28
C SER A 11 12.05 0.09 -1.26
N GLY A 12 11.34 -1.02 -1.04
CA GLY A 12 10.45 -1.62 -2.04
C GLY A 12 11.20 -2.25 -3.24
N GLY A 13 10.44 -2.87 -4.15
CA GLY A 13 10.92 -3.39 -5.42
C GLY A 13 10.81 -4.91 -5.55
N LEU A 14 11.19 -5.42 -6.74
CA LEU A 14 11.05 -6.84 -7.06
C LEU A 14 12.00 -7.69 -6.22
N LEU A 15 11.43 -8.66 -5.52
CA LEU A 15 12.16 -9.73 -4.84
C LEU A 15 12.38 -10.92 -5.77
N VAL A 16 11.34 -11.28 -6.53
CA VAL A 16 11.34 -12.47 -7.38
C VAL A 16 10.65 -12.14 -8.70
N ARG A 17 11.25 -12.60 -9.80
CA ARG A 17 10.63 -12.62 -11.12
C ARG A 17 10.81 -14.00 -11.74
N ARG A 18 9.72 -14.74 -11.82
CA ARG A 18 9.68 -16.07 -12.45
C ARG A 18 8.48 -16.18 -13.40
N PRO A 19 8.45 -17.20 -14.28
CA PRO A 19 7.33 -17.39 -15.20
C PRO A 19 5.98 -17.56 -14.51
N GLU A 20 5.94 -18.13 -13.32
CA GLU A 20 4.70 -18.40 -12.57
C GLU A 20 4.15 -17.13 -11.91
N LEU A 21 5.05 -16.21 -11.53
CA LEU A 21 4.80 -15.22 -10.48
C LEU A 21 5.93 -14.19 -10.40
N THR A 22 5.57 -12.92 -10.21
CA THR A 22 6.45 -11.87 -9.68
C THR A 22 6.05 -11.51 -8.25
N VAL A 23 7.02 -11.43 -7.33
CA VAL A 23 6.80 -10.94 -5.96
C VAL A 23 7.65 -9.70 -5.75
N GLY A 24 7.06 -8.65 -5.18
CA GLY A 24 7.78 -7.45 -4.77
C GLY A 24 7.38 -6.96 -3.39
N VAL A 25 8.28 -6.21 -2.76
CA VAL A 25 8.00 -5.46 -1.54
C VAL A 25 7.31 -4.16 -1.92
N VAL A 26 6.10 -3.96 -1.43
CA VAL A 26 5.36 -2.69 -1.57
C VAL A 26 5.77 -1.75 -0.44
N ARG A 27 5.83 -2.27 0.79
CA ARG A 27 6.25 -1.53 1.98
C ARG A 27 6.95 -2.48 2.94
N ALA A 28 8.01 -2.03 3.59
CA ALA A 28 8.55 -2.72 4.75
C ALA A 28 8.95 -1.68 5.80
N VAL A 29 8.41 -1.78 7.00
CA VAL A 29 8.64 -0.83 8.10
C VAL A 29 9.01 -1.61 9.35
N SER A 30 10.15 -1.25 9.94
CA SER A 30 10.59 -1.76 11.24
C SER A 30 10.20 -0.80 12.33
N VAL A 31 9.54 -1.32 13.36
CA VAL A 31 9.34 -0.68 14.66
C VAL A 31 9.95 -1.55 15.75
N LEU A 32 10.08 -1.04 16.96
CA LEU A 32 10.72 -1.79 18.06
C LEU A 32 10.00 -3.08 18.45
N SER A 33 8.72 -3.20 18.13
CA SER A 33 7.89 -4.35 18.48
C SER A 33 7.67 -5.34 17.34
N ALA A 34 7.99 -4.98 16.10
CA ALA A 34 7.71 -5.81 14.92
C ALA A 34 8.40 -5.29 13.66
N LEU A 35 8.58 -6.18 12.69
CA LEU A 35 8.82 -5.83 11.30
C LEU A 35 7.55 -6.10 10.50
N GLU A 36 6.95 -5.06 9.93
CA GLU A 36 5.78 -5.20 9.05
C GLU A 36 6.23 -5.16 7.58
N ILE A 37 5.92 -6.21 6.83
CA ILE A 37 6.24 -6.33 5.40
C ILE A 37 4.95 -6.51 4.63
N GLU A 38 4.76 -5.66 3.63
CA GLU A 38 3.70 -5.77 2.65
C GLU A 38 4.28 -6.26 1.33
N LEU A 39 3.77 -7.40 0.86
CA LEU A 39 4.17 -8.02 -0.39
C LEU A 39 3.03 -7.97 -1.39
N LEU A 40 3.38 -7.82 -2.66
CA LEU A 40 2.46 -8.03 -3.77
C LEU A 40 3.02 -9.15 -4.66
N ALA A 41 2.24 -10.22 -4.77
CA ALA A 41 2.41 -11.28 -5.74
C ALA A 41 1.52 -11.01 -6.95
N ARG A 42 2.09 -11.06 -8.15
CA ARG A 42 1.36 -10.91 -9.42
C ARG A 42 1.65 -12.11 -10.31
N ARG A 43 0.58 -12.76 -10.76
CA ARG A 43 0.66 -13.82 -11.77
C ARG A 43 0.69 -13.19 -13.17
N PRO A 44 1.30 -13.83 -14.17
CA PRO A 44 1.21 -13.36 -15.54
C PRO A 44 -0.25 -13.33 -15.99
N LEU A 45 -0.60 -12.32 -16.79
CA LEU A 45 -1.93 -12.24 -17.40
C LEU A 45 -2.14 -13.45 -18.32
N ASP A 46 -3.22 -14.20 -18.10
CA ASP A 46 -3.61 -15.28 -19.01
C ASP A 46 -4.23 -14.69 -20.27
N ARG A 47 -3.44 -14.64 -21.35
CA ARG A 47 -3.88 -14.12 -22.65
C ARG A 47 -4.67 -15.12 -23.48
N ARG A 48 -4.89 -16.34 -22.99
CA ARG A 48 -5.63 -17.37 -23.73
C ARG A 48 -7.12 -17.02 -23.79
N SER A 49 -7.71 -17.21 -24.96
CA SER A 49 -9.15 -17.05 -25.15
C SER A 49 -9.94 -18.07 -24.32
N ALA A 50 -11.23 -17.81 -24.10
CA ALA A 50 -12.11 -18.77 -23.41
C ALA A 50 -12.11 -20.14 -24.12
N THR A 51 -12.11 -20.15 -25.46
CA THR A 51 -12.03 -21.38 -26.27
C THR A 51 -10.71 -22.10 -26.09
N GLN A 52 -9.58 -21.38 -26.04
CA GLN A 52 -8.27 -21.98 -25.76
C GLN A 52 -8.21 -22.53 -24.33
N ARG A 53 -8.81 -21.86 -23.35
CA ARG A 53 -8.92 -22.36 -21.97
C ARG A 53 -9.79 -23.61 -21.88
N GLN A 54 -10.89 -23.66 -22.61
CA GLN A 54 -11.77 -24.82 -22.62
C GLN A 54 -11.13 -26.01 -23.33
N GLN A 55 -10.41 -25.76 -24.43
CA GLN A 55 -9.61 -26.78 -25.11
C GLN A 55 -8.50 -27.30 -24.18
N ASP A 56 -7.77 -26.41 -23.50
CA ASP A 56 -6.78 -26.80 -22.49
C ASP A 56 -7.43 -27.58 -21.35
N ILE A 57 -8.62 -27.23 -20.84
CA ILE A 57 -9.30 -28.02 -19.79
C ILE A 57 -9.65 -29.42 -20.29
N HIS A 58 -10.13 -29.53 -21.53
CA HIS A 58 -10.40 -30.81 -22.18
C HIS A 58 -9.12 -31.63 -22.39
N ASP A 59 -8.01 -30.99 -22.76
CA ASP A 59 -6.71 -31.62 -23.00
C ASP A 59 -5.91 -31.88 -21.69
N ARG A 60 -6.16 -31.11 -20.62
CA ARG A 60 -5.44 -31.13 -19.32
C ARG A 60 -6.05 -32.04 -18.26
N LEU A 61 -7.02 -32.88 -18.58
CA LEU A 61 -7.36 -34.03 -17.71
C LEU A 61 -6.15 -34.97 -17.47
N SER A 62 -4.97 -34.72 -18.07
CA SER A 62 -3.74 -35.50 -17.89
C SER A 62 -2.50 -34.74 -17.37
N ILE A 63 -2.52 -33.41 -17.16
CA ILE A 63 -1.32 -32.70 -16.66
C ILE A 63 -1.73 -31.58 -15.68
N GLN A 64 -1.86 -31.93 -14.40
CA GLN A 64 -1.73 -30.93 -13.33
C GLN A 64 -0.30 -30.37 -13.38
N PRO A 65 -0.09 -29.06 -13.14
CA PRO A 65 1.26 -28.56 -12.90
C PRO A 65 1.86 -29.40 -11.78
N THR A 66 3.04 -29.98 -12.01
CA THR A 66 3.73 -30.71 -10.95
C THR A 66 4.01 -29.74 -9.83
N ALA A 67 3.37 -29.94 -8.68
CA ALA A 67 3.58 -29.12 -7.50
C ALA A 67 5.09 -29.03 -7.21
N ALA A 68 5.56 -27.82 -6.90
CA ALA A 68 6.97 -27.64 -6.59
C ALA A 68 7.37 -28.49 -5.37
N PRO A 69 8.63 -28.99 -5.32
CA PRO A 69 9.11 -29.74 -4.15
C PRO A 69 8.96 -28.92 -2.86
N ARG A 70 8.43 -29.56 -1.82
CA ARG A 70 8.25 -28.99 -0.48
C ARG A 70 9.37 -29.50 0.43
N ARG A 71 10.28 -28.62 0.86
CA ARG A 71 11.39 -28.95 1.78
C ARG A 71 11.27 -28.19 3.10
N LEU A 72 10.81 -26.95 3.04
CA LEU A 72 10.65 -26.02 4.15
C LEU A 72 9.18 -25.93 4.61
N LEU A 73 8.23 -26.15 3.71
CA LEU A 73 6.82 -26.17 4.02
C LEU A 73 6.41 -27.44 4.77
N PRO A 74 5.43 -27.34 5.69
CA PRO A 74 4.81 -28.53 6.27
C PRO A 74 4.19 -29.44 5.19
N PRO A 75 4.16 -30.77 5.41
CA PRO A 75 3.65 -31.72 4.40
C PRO A 75 2.20 -31.46 3.97
N TYR A 76 1.36 -30.96 4.88
CA TYR A 76 -0.10 -30.80 4.70
C TYR A 76 -0.56 -29.35 4.62
N ASP A 77 0.35 -28.43 4.30
CA ASP A 77 -0.03 -27.04 4.07
C ASP A 77 -0.50 -26.89 2.61
N GLU A 78 -1.82 -26.81 2.41
CA GLU A 78 -2.49 -26.48 1.14
C GLU A 78 -3.14 -25.10 1.29
N GLY A 79 -2.99 -24.25 0.27
CA GLY A 79 -3.42 -22.87 0.36
C GLY A 79 -3.42 -22.19 -1.01
N ASP A 80 -4.40 -21.30 -1.19
CA ASP A 80 -4.62 -20.57 -2.45
C ASP A 80 -3.78 -19.29 -2.55
N ASP A 81 -2.84 -19.08 -1.63
CA ASP A 81 -2.18 -17.79 -1.39
C ASP A 81 -0.64 -17.90 -1.32
N LEU A 82 0.04 -16.75 -1.44
CA LEU A 82 1.49 -16.67 -1.20
C LEU A 82 1.80 -16.95 0.27
N ARG A 83 2.62 -17.97 0.52
CA ARG A 83 3.14 -18.27 1.86
C ARG A 83 4.44 -17.51 2.11
N VAL A 84 4.55 -16.97 3.32
CA VAL A 84 5.69 -16.18 3.77
C VAL A 84 6.18 -16.70 5.10
N GLY A 85 7.49 -16.84 5.22
CA GLY A 85 8.14 -17.20 6.46
C GLY A 85 9.51 -16.55 6.58
N TRP A 86 10.20 -16.83 7.68
CA TRP A 86 11.55 -16.36 7.92
C TRP A 86 12.42 -17.48 8.52
N LEU A 87 13.71 -17.45 8.25
CA LEU A 87 14.66 -18.41 8.83
C LEU A 87 15.23 -17.90 10.15
N ASP A 88 15.24 -18.75 11.17
CA ASP A 88 16.04 -18.52 12.37
C ASP A 88 17.53 -18.83 12.14
N HIS A 89 18.35 -18.58 13.17
CA HIS A 89 19.79 -18.82 13.14
C HIS A 89 20.16 -20.31 12.96
N ALA A 90 19.25 -21.24 13.24
CA ALA A 90 19.43 -22.67 13.04
C ALA A 90 18.96 -23.12 11.64
N GLY A 91 18.38 -22.22 10.84
CA GLY A 91 17.85 -22.50 9.52
C GLY A 91 16.44 -23.10 9.53
N HIS A 92 15.72 -23.05 10.66
CA HIS A 92 14.31 -23.46 10.69
C HIS A 92 13.42 -22.33 10.19
N VAL A 93 12.37 -22.70 9.46
CA VAL A 93 11.41 -21.75 8.92
C VAL A 93 10.28 -21.53 9.91
N HIS A 94 10.00 -20.27 10.19
CA HIS A 94 8.83 -19.81 10.93
C HIS A 94 7.86 -19.20 9.91
N TRP A 95 6.75 -19.88 9.67
CA TRP A 95 5.73 -19.46 8.70
C TRP A 95 4.73 -18.51 9.36
N GLU A 96 4.34 -17.48 8.62
CA GLU A 96 3.56 -16.36 9.14
C GLU A 96 2.28 -16.19 8.32
N PHE A 97 1.20 -15.86 9.02
CA PHE A 97 -0.08 -15.60 8.39
C PHE A 97 -0.21 -14.10 8.06
N ALA A 98 -0.86 -13.81 6.94
CA ALA A 98 -1.17 -12.44 6.59
C ALA A 98 -2.11 -11.83 7.64
N THR A 99 -1.75 -10.66 8.17
CA THR A 99 -2.61 -9.88 9.07
C THR A 99 -3.75 -9.20 8.32
N SER A 100 -3.55 -8.96 7.03
CA SER A 100 -4.55 -8.46 6.10
C SER A 100 -4.13 -8.84 4.68
N TYR A 101 -5.10 -9.11 3.82
CA TYR A 101 -4.83 -9.36 2.41
C TYR A 101 -5.96 -8.83 1.53
N SER A 102 -5.63 -8.59 0.26
CA SER A 102 -6.57 -8.33 -0.81
C SER A 102 -6.12 -9.10 -2.05
N SER A 103 -7.09 -9.54 -2.83
CA SER A 103 -6.85 -10.19 -4.11
C SER A 103 -7.63 -9.48 -5.21
N SER A 104 -7.07 -9.51 -6.41
CA SER A 104 -7.73 -9.04 -7.62
C SER A 104 -7.50 -10.07 -8.73
N ASP A 105 -8.54 -10.33 -9.50
CA ASP A 105 -8.46 -11.22 -10.67
C ASP A 105 -7.61 -10.62 -11.81
N GLY A 106 -7.16 -9.38 -11.66
CA GLY A 106 -6.46 -8.64 -12.70
C GLY A 106 -7.41 -8.16 -13.79
N ASP A 107 -6.83 -7.66 -14.86
CA ASP A 107 -7.60 -7.14 -15.98
C ASP A 107 -8.19 -8.28 -16.82
N HIS A 108 -9.34 -8.01 -17.42
CA HIS A 108 -9.91 -8.89 -18.44
C HIS A 108 -9.14 -8.80 -19.77
N PHE A 109 -9.54 -9.60 -20.76
CA PHE A 109 -8.94 -9.67 -22.09
C PHE A 109 -8.82 -8.25 -22.67
N LEU A 110 -7.58 -7.75 -22.80
CA LEU A 110 -7.11 -6.41 -23.27
C LEU A 110 -6.37 -5.56 -22.22
N GLY A 111 -6.42 -5.88 -20.93
CA GLY A 111 -5.61 -5.17 -19.95
C GLY A 111 -4.17 -5.64 -19.87
N THR A 112 -3.44 -5.08 -18.91
CA THR A 112 -1.99 -5.25 -18.75
C THR A 112 -1.62 -5.93 -17.43
N SER A 113 -2.52 -5.93 -16.45
CA SER A 113 -2.31 -6.47 -15.12
C SER A 113 -2.89 -7.88 -14.98
N GLY A 114 -2.06 -8.87 -14.67
CA GLY A 114 -2.55 -10.19 -14.26
C GLY A 114 -3.09 -10.21 -12.83
N PRO A 115 -3.62 -11.36 -12.36
CA PRO A 115 -4.14 -11.52 -11.01
C PRO A 115 -3.10 -11.15 -9.95
N THR A 116 -3.53 -10.46 -8.91
CA THR A 116 -2.67 -10.01 -7.81
C THR A 116 -3.17 -10.51 -6.46
N TYR A 117 -2.21 -10.77 -5.57
CA TYR A 117 -2.41 -11.05 -4.15
C TYR A 117 -1.50 -10.12 -3.36
N ARG A 118 -2.09 -9.20 -2.61
CA ARG A 118 -1.39 -8.23 -1.78
C ARG A 118 -1.66 -8.55 -0.32
N ALA A 119 -0.61 -8.71 0.46
CA ALA A 119 -0.74 -9.13 1.85
C ALA A 119 0.29 -8.46 2.76
N VAL A 120 -0.13 -8.17 3.99
CA VAL A 120 0.71 -7.62 5.05
C VAL A 120 1.04 -8.73 6.05
N PHE A 121 2.32 -8.87 6.39
CA PHE A 121 2.84 -9.82 7.35
C PHE A 121 3.50 -9.07 8.49
N ARG A 122 3.26 -9.54 9.72
CA ARG A 122 3.87 -8.97 10.93
C ARG A 122 4.83 -9.98 11.52
N LEU A 123 6.12 -9.74 11.31
CA LEU A 123 7.22 -10.56 11.79
C LEU A 123 7.67 -10.09 13.19
N PRO A 124 8.37 -10.95 13.97
CA PRO A 124 9.05 -10.50 15.17
C PRO A 124 10.06 -9.38 14.86
N PRO A 125 10.47 -8.58 15.86
CA PRO A 125 11.46 -7.54 15.65
C PRO A 125 12.80 -8.16 15.24
N ILE A 126 13.19 -7.96 13.99
CA ILE A 126 14.46 -8.39 13.41
C ILE A 126 15.19 -7.15 12.89
N PHE A 127 16.49 -7.09 13.13
CA PHE A 127 17.37 -5.97 12.77
C PHE A 127 18.54 -6.50 11.94
N ASP A 128 19.23 -5.59 11.25
CA ASP A 128 20.45 -5.81 10.46
C ASP A 128 20.25 -6.68 9.21
N GLN A 129 19.70 -7.89 9.35
CA GLN A 129 19.45 -8.80 8.25
C GLN A 129 18.36 -9.82 8.60
N MET A 130 17.58 -10.22 7.60
CA MET A 130 16.70 -11.39 7.69
C MET A 130 16.81 -12.29 6.46
N SER A 131 16.39 -13.55 6.59
CA SER A 131 16.16 -14.44 5.45
C SER A 131 14.67 -14.70 5.32
N LEU A 132 14.04 -14.08 4.33
CA LEU A 132 12.63 -14.26 3.98
C LEU A 132 12.46 -15.52 3.13
N VAL A 133 11.45 -16.33 3.43
CA VAL A 133 11.09 -17.52 2.67
C VAL A 133 9.74 -17.28 2.00
N LEU A 134 9.67 -17.49 0.70
CA LEU A 134 8.45 -17.36 -0.11
C LEU A 134 8.12 -18.71 -0.75
N ALA A 135 6.84 -19.09 -0.75
CA ALA A 135 6.42 -20.32 -1.42
C ALA A 135 4.96 -20.27 -1.90
N TRP A 136 4.67 -20.93 -3.03
CA TRP A 136 3.32 -21.14 -3.54
C TRP A 136 3.28 -22.37 -4.45
N PRO A 137 3.43 -23.58 -3.86
CA PRO A 137 3.62 -24.82 -4.63
C PRO A 137 2.46 -25.17 -5.58
N GLU A 138 1.24 -24.75 -5.25
CA GLU A 138 0.00 -24.99 -6.00
C GLU A 138 0.06 -24.41 -7.43
N ILE A 139 0.78 -23.30 -7.61
CA ILE A 139 1.02 -22.69 -8.93
C ILE A 139 2.40 -23.05 -9.49
N GLY A 140 3.12 -23.99 -8.88
CA GLY A 140 4.46 -24.40 -9.27
C GLY A 140 5.58 -23.46 -8.80
N PHE A 141 5.29 -22.45 -7.99
CA PHE A 141 6.32 -21.57 -7.44
C PHE A 141 7.05 -22.25 -6.26
N PRO A 142 8.36 -22.54 -6.39
CA PRO A 142 9.10 -23.25 -5.37
C PRO A 142 9.46 -22.35 -4.20
N GLU A 143 9.76 -22.99 -3.07
CA GLU A 143 10.38 -22.35 -1.92
C GLU A 143 11.61 -21.55 -2.35
N THR A 144 11.58 -20.25 -2.09
CA THR A 144 12.60 -19.29 -2.47
C THR A 144 13.03 -18.51 -1.23
N VAL A 145 14.32 -18.60 -0.89
CA VAL A 145 14.92 -17.90 0.25
C VAL A 145 15.63 -16.65 -0.24
N ILE A 146 15.35 -15.51 0.40
CA ILE A 146 15.84 -14.18 0.02
C ILE A 146 16.45 -13.55 1.25
N THR A 147 17.71 -13.14 1.15
CA THR A 147 18.35 -12.37 2.22
C THR A 147 18.03 -10.90 2.02
N MET A 148 17.48 -10.27 3.04
CA MET A 148 17.10 -8.86 3.05
C MET A 148 17.95 -8.12 4.08
N PRO A 149 18.70 -7.07 3.69
CA PRO A 149 19.30 -6.17 4.65
C PRO A 149 18.18 -5.40 5.38
N LEU A 150 18.34 -5.19 6.66
CA LEU A 150 17.42 -4.46 7.53
C LEU A 150 18.17 -3.34 8.25
N PRO A 151 17.48 -2.28 8.70
CA PRO A 151 18.08 -1.27 9.54
C PRO A 151 18.56 -1.88 10.86
N ASP A 152 19.67 -1.35 11.38
CA ASP A 152 20.13 -1.68 12.73
C ASP A 152 19.12 -1.21 13.79
N ARG A 153 19.25 -1.77 14.98
CA ARG A 153 18.35 -1.45 16.10
C ARG A 153 18.36 0.04 16.44
N THR A 154 19.52 0.68 16.42
CA THR A 154 19.65 2.11 16.78
C THR A 154 18.92 3.02 15.78
N THR A 155 18.93 2.66 14.51
CA THR A 155 18.21 3.35 13.44
C THR A 155 16.70 3.20 13.63
N VAL A 156 16.24 1.98 13.97
CA VAL A 156 14.83 1.75 14.29
C VAL A 156 14.41 2.53 15.53
N GLU A 157 15.20 2.53 16.60
CA GLU A 157 14.93 3.29 17.84
C GLU A 157 14.80 4.78 17.55
N ARG A 158 15.68 5.35 16.72
CA ARG A 158 15.65 6.76 16.35
C ARG A 158 14.45 7.13 15.47
N ALA A 159 14.05 6.26 14.56
CA ALA A 159 12.94 6.50 13.64
C ALA A 159 11.56 6.22 14.26
N THR A 160 11.51 5.40 15.31
CA THR A 160 10.26 5.00 15.96
C THR A 160 9.67 6.18 16.74
N THR A 161 8.55 6.73 16.27
CA THR A 161 7.88 7.86 16.92
C THR A 161 6.37 7.70 16.88
N SER A 162 5.66 8.15 17.92
CA SER A 162 4.20 8.25 17.86
C SER A 162 3.78 9.23 16.76
N ILE A 163 2.73 8.90 16.00
CA ILE A 163 2.15 9.82 15.01
C ILE A 163 1.66 11.12 15.65
N TRP A 164 1.32 11.09 16.94
CA TRP A 164 0.85 12.27 17.65
C TRP A 164 1.96 13.20 18.11
N GLN A 165 3.21 12.71 18.13
CA GLN A 165 4.39 13.47 18.55
C GLN A 165 5.35 13.73 17.38
N ALA A 166 5.15 13.06 16.24
CA ALA A 166 5.99 13.22 15.06
C ALA A 166 6.05 14.68 14.59
N PRO A 167 7.19 15.15 14.06
CA PRO A 167 7.30 16.49 13.50
C PRO A 167 6.27 16.75 12.39
N LEU A 168 5.76 17.97 12.33
CA LEU A 168 4.80 18.41 11.32
C LEU A 168 5.39 19.60 10.55
N ASP A 169 5.55 19.44 9.25
CA ASP A 169 6.05 20.48 8.32
C ASP A 169 4.92 20.84 7.36
N ILE A 170 4.04 21.71 7.84
CA ILE A 170 2.84 22.18 7.10
C ILE A 170 2.95 23.67 6.82
N ARG A 171 2.35 24.08 5.71
CA ARG A 171 2.26 25.47 5.27
C ARG A 171 0.80 25.84 4.99
N PRO A 172 0.42 27.12 5.09
CA PRO A 172 -0.88 27.55 4.59
C PRO A 172 -0.98 27.30 3.08
N VAL A 173 -2.19 26.95 2.63
CA VAL A 173 -2.51 26.89 1.20
C VAL A 173 -2.50 28.32 0.65
N PRO A 174 -1.80 28.61 -0.47
CA PRO A 174 -1.80 29.94 -1.06
C PRO A 174 -3.20 30.41 -1.45
N GLU A 175 -3.49 31.69 -1.27
CA GLU A 175 -4.73 32.29 -1.76
C GLU A 175 -4.75 32.32 -3.29
N GLY A 176 -5.95 32.18 -3.88
CA GLY A 176 -6.14 32.30 -5.33
C GLY A 176 -5.70 31.08 -6.16
N VAL A 177 -5.44 29.94 -5.53
CA VAL A 177 -5.16 28.68 -6.24
C VAL A 177 -6.39 28.24 -7.03
N THR A 178 -6.20 27.89 -8.30
CA THR A 178 -7.27 27.34 -9.15
C THR A 178 -7.34 25.84 -8.95
N HIS A 179 -8.54 25.31 -8.69
CA HIS A 179 -8.73 23.89 -8.40
C HIS A 179 -9.28 23.14 -9.61
N HIS A 180 -8.69 21.98 -9.89
CA HIS A 180 -9.07 21.08 -10.96
C HIS A 180 -9.27 19.67 -10.42
N ALA A 181 -10.15 18.90 -11.05
CA ALA A 181 -10.19 17.45 -10.86
C ALA A 181 -9.10 16.80 -11.71
N ASP A 182 -8.34 15.89 -11.12
CA ASP A 182 -7.44 15.03 -11.89
C ASP A 182 -8.25 13.97 -12.68
N PHE A 183 -7.73 13.57 -13.83
CA PHE A 183 -8.41 12.62 -14.73
C PHE A 183 -8.24 11.16 -14.29
N GLY A 184 -7.49 10.90 -13.22
CA GLY A 184 -7.18 9.57 -12.75
C GLY A 184 -6.11 8.89 -13.61
N HIS A 185 -5.49 7.88 -13.03
CA HIS A 185 -4.38 7.17 -13.63
C HIS A 185 -4.52 5.67 -13.37
N ASP A 186 -4.05 4.86 -14.31
CA ASP A 186 -3.98 3.41 -14.13
C ASP A 186 -3.05 3.07 -12.96
N SER A 187 -3.44 2.07 -12.17
CA SER A 187 -2.64 1.59 -11.05
C SER A 187 -1.28 1.08 -11.54
N PRO A 188 -0.15 1.64 -11.08
CA PRO A 188 1.15 1.22 -11.55
C PRO A 188 1.53 -0.16 -10.99
N ALA A 189 2.57 -0.78 -11.58
CA ALA A 189 3.17 -2.01 -11.07
C ALA A 189 4.00 -1.75 -9.80
N ILE A 190 3.31 -1.48 -8.69
CA ILE A 190 3.91 -1.08 -7.40
C ILE A 190 4.87 -2.12 -6.84
N GLU A 191 4.73 -3.40 -7.19
CA GLU A 191 5.67 -4.47 -6.80
C GLU A 191 7.08 -4.26 -7.37
N ALA A 192 7.21 -3.49 -8.45
CA ALA A 192 8.48 -3.13 -9.05
C ALA A 192 8.95 -1.72 -8.67
N GLY A 193 8.17 -1.01 -7.85
CA GLY A 193 8.45 0.36 -7.49
C GLY A 193 9.43 0.52 -6.34
N THR A 194 9.96 1.73 -6.17
CA THR A 194 10.89 2.08 -5.09
C THR A 194 10.27 3.14 -4.19
N ASN A 195 10.34 2.95 -2.87
CA ASN A 195 9.92 3.93 -1.89
C ASN A 195 10.81 5.18 -1.97
N VAL A 196 10.18 6.30 -2.26
CA VAL A 196 10.82 7.60 -2.53
C VAL A 196 10.65 8.59 -1.38
N ALA A 197 9.82 8.28 -0.40
CA ALA A 197 9.72 9.03 0.85
C ALA A 197 9.39 8.10 2.03
N PRO A 198 9.95 8.35 3.22
CA PRO A 198 9.62 7.58 4.40
C PRO A 198 8.21 7.90 4.91
N PRO A 199 7.60 7.01 5.73
CA PRO A 199 6.35 7.31 6.39
C PRO A 199 6.45 8.58 7.25
N ARG A 200 5.45 9.46 7.17
CA ARG A 200 5.42 10.71 7.94
C ARG A 200 4.01 11.24 8.15
N VAL A 201 3.81 12.04 9.18
CA VAL A 201 2.54 12.74 9.40
C VAL A 201 2.46 13.94 8.47
N LEU A 202 1.35 14.05 7.73
CA LEU A 202 1.06 15.14 6.81
C LEU A 202 0.16 16.21 7.43
N HIS A 203 -0.78 15.80 8.28
CA HIS A 203 -1.63 16.71 9.05
C HIS A 203 -2.03 16.05 10.37
N ARG A 204 -2.13 16.84 11.44
CA ARG A 204 -2.64 16.41 12.75
C ARG A 204 -3.51 17.50 13.40
N ARG A 205 -4.43 17.10 14.27
CA ARG A 205 -5.11 17.96 15.27
C ARG A 205 -5.25 17.23 16.61
N ASP A 206 -4.62 17.78 17.65
CA ASP A 206 -4.85 17.51 19.08
C ASP A 206 -5.19 16.07 19.48
N HIS A 207 -4.44 15.07 18.97
CA HIS A 207 -4.69 13.64 19.24
C HIS A 207 -6.04 13.08 18.78
N ARG A 208 -6.85 13.88 18.06
CA ARG A 208 -8.19 13.51 17.59
C ARG A 208 -8.22 13.06 16.15
N ALA A 209 -7.36 13.63 15.30
CA ALA A 209 -7.27 13.25 13.90
C ALA A 209 -5.85 13.41 13.36
N ALA A 210 -5.44 12.49 12.51
CA ALA A 210 -4.16 12.53 11.80
C ALA A 210 -4.28 11.94 10.40
N VAL A 211 -3.55 12.53 9.47
CA VAL A 211 -3.31 12.02 8.12
C VAL A 211 -1.82 11.68 8.01
N VAL A 212 -1.53 10.45 7.66
CA VAL A 212 -0.19 9.88 7.65
C VAL A 212 0.10 9.36 6.25
N LEU A 213 1.22 9.80 5.65
CA LEU A 213 1.80 9.12 4.51
C LEU A 213 2.40 7.81 5.01
N THR A 214 1.83 6.68 4.59
CA THR A 214 2.35 5.34 4.96
C THR A 214 3.26 4.77 3.89
N ARG A 215 3.08 5.19 2.64
CA ARG A 215 3.89 4.75 1.49
C ARG A 215 3.88 5.80 0.40
N LEU A 216 5.04 6.01 -0.21
CA LEU A 216 5.16 6.74 -1.47
C LEU A 216 6.16 6.01 -2.36
N THR A 217 5.65 5.35 -3.39
CA THR A 217 6.43 4.47 -4.26
C THR A 217 6.48 5.05 -5.66
N ALA A 218 7.67 5.21 -6.22
CA ALA A 218 7.86 5.60 -7.60
C ALA A 218 7.94 4.37 -8.52
N THR A 219 7.28 4.48 -9.67
CA THR A 219 7.25 3.50 -10.75
C THR A 219 7.34 4.26 -12.07
N ASN A 220 8.54 4.32 -12.66
CA ASN A 220 8.80 5.16 -13.83
C ASN A 220 8.37 6.63 -13.57
N SER A 221 7.44 7.15 -14.37
CA SER A 221 6.89 8.52 -14.27
C SER A 221 5.71 8.65 -13.32
N MET A 222 5.32 7.58 -12.61
CA MET A 222 4.16 7.56 -11.73
C MET A 222 4.59 7.40 -10.27
N LEU A 223 3.83 8.00 -9.36
CA LEU A 223 3.87 7.75 -7.94
C LEU A 223 2.59 7.04 -7.53
N SER A 224 2.74 6.02 -6.69
CA SER A 224 1.66 5.43 -5.91
C SER A 224 1.84 5.87 -4.47
N MET A 225 0.89 6.66 -3.98
CA MET A 225 0.85 7.22 -2.64
C MET A 225 -0.24 6.52 -1.83
N GLU A 226 0.07 6.20 -0.59
CA GLU A 226 -0.89 5.63 0.36
C GLU A 226 -0.99 6.54 1.57
N LEU A 227 -2.22 6.97 1.87
CA LEU A 227 -2.54 7.78 3.04
C LEU A 227 -3.36 6.97 4.02
N LEU A 228 -2.96 7.04 5.29
CA LEU A 228 -3.72 6.56 6.42
C LEU A 228 -4.33 7.75 7.16
N SER A 229 -5.64 7.76 7.23
CA SER A 229 -6.44 8.71 7.99
C SER A 229 -6.94 8.04 9.27
N ILE A 230 -6.59 8.59 10.43
CA ILE A 230 -7.00 8.10 11.75
C ILE A 230 -7.78 9.19 12.47
N ALA A 231 -8.95 8.86 13.01
CA ALA A 231 -9.71 9.73 13.88
C ALA A 231 -10.14 9.03 15.17
N LYS A 232 -10.37 9.82 16.23
CA LYS A 232 -10.80 9.38 17.56
C LYS A 232 -11.95 10.24 18.09
N GLU A 233 -12.68 9.69 19.06
CA GLU A 233 -13.73 10.40 19.80
C GLU A 233 -14.80 10.97 18.85
N ASP A 234 -15.28 12.18 19.14
CA ASP A 234 -16.31 12.87 18.36
C ASP A 234 -15.98 12.97 16.85
N ALA A 235 -14.69 13.04 16.50
CA ALA A 235 -14.28 13.08 15.09
C ALA A 235 -14.52 11.74 14.40
N ALA A 236 -14.24 10.62 15.09
CA ALA A 236 -14.53 9.28 14.57
C ALA A 236 -16.04 9.07 14.41
N ASP A 237 -16.84 9.46 15.41
CA ASP A 237 -18.30 9.32 15.36
C ASP A 237 -18.91 10.13 14.21
N ALA A 238 -18.39 11.34 13.95
CA ALA A 238 -18.80 12.16 12.81
C ALA A 238 -18.47 11.49 11.47
N ILE A 239 -17.27 10.91 11.33
CA ILE A 239 -16.86 10.23 10.09
C ILE A 239 -17.65 8.94 9.88
N ASP A 240 -17.86 8.13 10.92
CA ASP A 240 -18.61 6.87 10.82
C ASP A 240 -20.04 7.09 10.31
N ALA A 241 -20.68 8.20 10.71
CA ALA A 241 -21.99 8.60 10.19
C ALA A 241 -21.98 8.89 8.68
N HIS A 242 -20.83 9.26 8.11
CA HIS A 242 -20.65 9.58 6.69
C HIS A 242 -19.98 8.47 5.87
N ALA A 243 -19.25 7.55 6.50
CA ALA A 243 -18.46 6.51 5.84
C ALA A 243 -19.30 5.33 5.34
N PHE A 244 -20.41 5.03 6.03
CA PHE A 244 -21.27 3.88 5.74
C PHE A 244 -22.73 4.23 5.34
N PRO A 245 -22.99 5.19 4.43
CA PRO A 245 -24.34 5.49 3.99
C PRO A 245 -24.87 4.46 2.98
N LEU A 246 -26.19 4.25 2.99
CA LEU A 246 -26.91 3.30 2.13
C LEU A 246 -26.96 3.69 0.63
N SER A 247 -26.49 4.88 0.26
CA SER A 247 -26.67 5.45 -1.08
C SER A 247 -25.34 5.71 -1.77
N ARG A 248 -25.17 5.12 -2.96
CA ARG A 248 -23.98 5.31 -3.81
C ARG A 248 -23.96 6.74 -4.40
N PRO A 249 -22.80 7.43 -4.46
CA PRO A 249 -22.69 8.71 -5.15
C PRO A 249 -23.09 8.62 -6.63
N THR A 250 -23.69 9.68 -7.16
CA THR A 250 -24.04 9.81 -8.58
C THR A 250 -22.79 10.00 -9.43
N SER A 251 -22.71 9.28 -10.56
CA SER A 251 -21.52 9.15 -11.42
C SER A 251 -20.96 10.46 -12.03
N GLY A 252 -21.64 11.61 -11.88
CA GLY A 252 -21.17 12.92 -12.37
C GLY A 252 -20.58 13.83 -11.29
N ALA A 253 -20.64 13.44 -10.00
CA ALA A 253 -20.08 14.21 -8.90
C ALA A 253 -18.55 14.11 -8.77
N LEU A 254 -17.92 13.18 -9.50
CA LEU A 254 -16.50 12.86 -9.39
C LEU A 254 -15.58 13.74 -10.28
N ASP A 255 -16.16 14.67 -11.03
CA ASP A 255 -15.41 15.62 -11.88
C ASP A 255 -15.33 17.03 -11.26
N ASP A 256 -16.01 17.26 -10.13
CA ASP A 256 -15.97 18.54 -9.40
C ASP A 256 -14.86 18.49 -8.32
N PRO A 257 -13.83 19.36 -8.38
CA PRO A 257 -12.77 19.39 -7.37
C PRO A 257 -13.31 19.63 -5.95
N ALA A 258 -14.38 20.41 -5.79
CA ALA A 258 -14.97 20.66 -4.48
C ALA A 258 -15.59 19.38 -3.90
N GLN A 259 -16.17 18.53 -4.75
CA GLN A 259 -16.67 17.22 -4.35
C GLN A 259 -15.52 16.27 -4.02
N ILE A 260 -14.50 16.13 -4.87
CA ILE A 260 -13.35 15.22 -4.58
C ILE A 260 -12.69 15.57 -3.24
N ARG A 261 -12.58 16.87 -2.93
CA ARG A 261 -12.03 17.36 -1.67
C ARG A 261 -12.78 16.90 -0.41
N VAL A 262 -14.09 16.70 -0.51
CA VAL A 262 -14.96 16.36 0.63
C VAL A 262 -15.56 14.96 0.54
N THR A 263 -15.34 14.26 -0.57
CA THR A 263 -15.91 12.94 -0.84
C THR A 263 -15.05 11.87 -0.22
N GLY A 264 -15.71 10.95 0.49
CA GLY A 264 -15.08 9.79 1.10
C GLY A 264 -14.78 10.02 2.59
N PRO A 265 -14.58 8.92 3.34
CA PRO A 265 -14.42 9.01 4.78
C PRO A 265 -12.98 9.32 5.22
N GLY A 266 -12.00 9.17 4.33
CA GLY A 266 -10.60 9.49 4.58
C GLY A 266 -10.19 10.88 4.07
N ALA A 267 -8.88 11.13 4.03
CA ALA A 267 -8.35 12.43 3.63
C ALA A 267 -8.27 12.52 2.10
N SER A 268 -8.46 13.73 1.58
CA SER A 268 -8.28 14.03 0.15
C SER A 268 -6.96 14.74 -0.06
N ALA A 269 -6.35 14.52 -1.24
CA ALA A 269 -5.10 15.13 -1.62
C ALA A 269 -5.18 15.81 -2.99
N ALA A 270 -4.45 16.91 -3.16
CA ALA A 270 -4.25 17.55 -4.46
C ALA A 270 -2.77 17.84 -4.71
N VAL A 271 -2.32 17.73 -5.96
CA VAL A 271 -0.96 18.14 -6.35
C VAL A 271 -0.97 19.60 -6.77
N ILE A 272 -0.04 20.40 -6.25
CA ILE A 272 0.16 21.79 -6.68
C ILE A 272 1.13 21.83 -7.86
N GLN A 273 0.73 22.54 -8.93
CA GLN A 273 1.59 22.87 -10.06
C GLN A 273 1.45 24.37 -10.36
N GLY A 274 2.41 25.17 -9.90
CA GLY A 274 2.34 26.64 -10.01
C GLY A 274 1.19 27.22 -9.19
N HIS A 275 0.16 27.74 -9.87
CA HIS A 275 -1.05 28.32 -9.26
C HIS A 275 -2.28 27.42 -9.37
N GLU A 276 -2.08 26.18 -9.80
CA GLU A 276 -3.14 25.19 -10.01
C GLU A 276 -3.00 24.04 -9.00
N ALA A 277 -4.12 23.53 -8.51
CA ALA A 277 -4.19 22.35 -7.65
C ALA A 277 -5.09 21.29 -8.27
N PHE A 278 -4.53 20.10 -8.50
CA PHE A 278 -5.20 18.97 -9.12
C PHE A 278 -5.60 17.96 -8.04
N TRP A 279 -6.88 17.92 -7.69
CA TRP A 279 -7.43 16.97 -6.71
C TRP A 279 -7.40 15.56 -7.27
N ILE A 280 -6.66 14.69 -6.59
CA ILE A 280 -6.36 13.35 -7.05
C ILE A 280 -7.56 12.45 -6.74
N ARG A 281 -8.01 11.69 -7.74
CA ARG A 281 -9.03 10.67 -7.50
C ARG A 281 -8.44 9.55 -6.67
N GLN A 282 -9.17 9.18 -5.63
CA GLN A 282 -8.86 8.02 -4.83
C GLN A 282 -9.04 6.75 -5.69
N GLY A 283 -8.08 5.84 -5.61
CA GLY A 283 -8.20 4.47 -6.10
C GLY A 283 -8.78 3.56 -5.02
N ASP A 284 -8.07 2.48 -4.72
CA ASP A 284 -8.47 1.51 -3.70
C ASP A 284 -8.51 2.15 -2.31
N SER A 285 -9.44 1.69 -1.48
CA SER A 285 -9.47 2.05 -0.06
C SER A 285 -10.03 0.96 0.82
N SER A 286 -9.63 1.02 2.08
CA SER A 286 -10.19 0.22 3.15
C SER A 286 -10.52 1.13 4.32
N SER A 287 -11.71 0.98 4.89
CA SER A 287 -12.13 1.75 6.06
C SER A 287 -12.60 0.81 7.15
N ALA A 288 -12.21 1.10 8.38
CA ALA A 288 -12.65 0.41 9.58
C ALA A 288 -12.96 1.44 10.66
N GLY A 289 -14.12 1.32 11.28
CA GLY A 289 -14.62 2.24 12.30
C GLY A 289 -15.34 1.51 13.43
N GLY A 290 -15.60 2.23 14.52
CA GLY A 290 -16.27 1.73 15.72
C GLY A 290 -15.52 2.05 17.02
N ASN A 291 -16.25 2.00 18.14
CA ASN A 291 -15.73 2.30 19.49
C ASN A 291 -14.97 3.64 19.56
N GLN A 292 -15.52 4.69 18.94
CA GLN A 292 -14.90 6.03 18.89
C GLN A 292 -13.52 6.05 18.23
N THR A 293 -13.26 5.13 17.31
CA THR A 293 -12.06 5.09 16.51
C THR A 293 -12.43 4.87 15.05
N PHE A 294 -11.74 5.58 14.16
CA PHE A 294 -11.89 5.42 12.73
C PHE A 294 -10.51 5.35 12.08
N SER A 295 -10.36 4.48 11.11
CA SER A 295 -9.17 4.37 10.27
C SER A 295 -9.57 4.14 8.82
N CYS A 296 -8.92 4.85 7.90
CA CYS A 296 -9.11 4.70 6.47
C CYS A 296 -7.75 4.69 5.78
N LEU A 297 -7.48 3.67 4.99
CA LEU A 297 -6.34 3.58 4.10
C LEU A 297 -6.81 3.90 2.69
N GLN A 298 -6.18 4.85 2.02
CA GLN A 298 -6.52 5.30 0.67
C GLN A 298 -5.30 5.31 -0.22
N GLU A 299 -5.48 4.84 -1.45
CA GLU A 299 -4.44 4.87 -2.46
C GLU A 299 -4.71 5.94 -3.52
N PHE A 300 -3.64 6.59 -3.92
CA PHE A 300 -3.63 7.64 -4.93
C PHE A 300 -2.55 7.32 -5.95
N THR A 301 -2.88 7.49 -7.22
CA THR A 301 -1.91 7.42 -8.31
C THR A 301 -1.79 8.82 -8.89
N LEU A 302 -0.56 9.30 -9.07
CA LEU A 302 -0.28 10.64 -9.58
C LEU A 302 1.01 10.64 -10.40
N ASN A 303 1.18 11.65 -11.24
CA ASN A 303 2.43 11.86 -11.97
C ASN A 303 3.57 12.24 -11.02
N ARG A 304 4.76 11.71 -11.28
CA ARG A 304 5.99 12.12 -10.59
C ARG A 304 6.36 13.54 -11.04
N PRO A 305 6.54 14.50 -10.11
CA PRO A 305 7.00 15.84 -10.44
C PRO A 305 8.44 15.81 -10.98
N ARG A 306 8.78 16.73 -11.88
CA ARG A 306 10.08 16.74 -12.58
C ARG A 306 11.25 17.20 -11.71
N ASP A 307 10.95 17.95 -10.65
CA ASP A 307 11.92 18.52 -9.71
C ASP A 307 12.12 17.65 -8.46
N ASP A 308 11.56 16.44 -8.45
CA ASP A 308 11.59 15.51 -7.32
C ASP A 308 11.04 16.10 -6.00
N LEU A 309 10.19 17.12 -6.10
CA LEU A 309 9.47 17.71 -4.98
C LEU A 309 7.96 17.54 -5.18
N LEU A 310 7.36 16.69 -4.37
CA LEU A 310 5.91 16.52 -4.37
C LEU A 310 5.28 17.57 -3.45
N ASP A 311 4.60 18.54 -4.05
CA ASP A 311 3.87 19.59 -3.37
C ASP A 311 2.38 19.25 -3.31
N LEU A 312 1.86 19.04 -2.10
CA LEU A 312 0.52 18.53 -1.86
C LEU A 312 -0.32 19.48 -1.03
N ILE A 313 -1.59 19.60 -1.38
CA ILE A 313 -2.65 20.01 -0.45
C ILE A 313 -3.22 18.73 0.16
N VAL A 314 -3.34 18.71 1.49
CA VAL A 314 -4.01 17.64 2.24
C VAL A 314 -5.19 18.25 2.97
N ALA A 315 -6.38 17.67 2.80
CA ALA A 315 -7.60 18.12 3.43
C ALA A 315 -8.35 16.93 4.03
N TRP A 316 -8.93 17.13 5.22
CA TRP A 316 -9.88 16.17 5.78
C TRP A 316 -10.97 16.88 6.59
N PRO A 317 -11.90 17.56 5.90
CA PRO A 317 -12.88 18.43 6.56
C PRO A 317 -13.83 17.69 7.51
N LEU A 318 -14.16 16.42 7.21
CA LEU A 318 -15.00 15.57 8.07
C LEU A 318 -14.37 15.35 9.45
N ALA A 319 -13.04 15.26 9.52
CA ALA A 319 -12.29 15.18 10.77
C ALA A 319 -12.04 16.55 11.43
N GLY A 320 -12.54 17.63 10.82
CA GLY A 320 -12.27 19.00 11.23
C GLY A 320 -10.80 19.40 11.07
N LEU A 321 -10.10 18.84 10.08
CA LEU A 321 -8.77 19.27 9.67
C LEU A 321 -8.88 20.29 8.52
N PRO A 322 -8.32 21.50 8.67
CA PRO A 322 -8.26 22.47 7.58
C PRO A 322 -7.33 21.99 6.46
N ASP A 323 -7.37 22.69 5.33
CA ASP A 323 -6.47 22.40 4.22
C ASP A 323 -5.06 22.89 4.58
N VAL A 324 -4.07 22.03 4.37
CA VAL A 324 -2.66 22.36 4.57
C VAL A 324 -1.85 21.98 3.35
N ARG A 325 -0.78 22.72 3.11
CA ARG A 325 0.21 22.42 2.09
C ARG A 325 1.41 21.70 2.69
N VAL A 326 1.89 20.64 2.04
CA VAL A 326 3.02 19.82 2.48
C VAL A 326 3.97 19.60 1.31
N ASN A 327 5.26 19.76 1.57
CA ASN A 327 6.32 19.48 0.60
C ASN A 327 7.01 18.17 0.95
N ILE A 328 7.09 17.25 -0.01
CA ILE A 328 7.65 15.91 0.17
C ILE A 328 8.79 15.71 -0.85
N PRO A 329 10.06 15.71 -0.40
CA PRO A 329 11.17 15.36 -1.27
C PRO A 329 11.12 13.87 -1.63
N LEU A 330 11.33 13.54 -2.90
CA LEU A 330 11.19 12.18 -3.46
C LEU A 330 12.51 11.39 -3.55
N ASN A 331 13.59 11.90 -2.97
CA ASN A 331 14.86 11.21 -2.85
C ASN A 331 15.57 11.72 -1.58
N PRO A 332 15.08 11.43 -0.38
CA PRO A 332 15.80 11.80 0.83
C PRO A 332 17.06 10.94 0.90
N THR A 333 18.19 11.54 0.51
CA THR A 333 19.55 11.05 0.72
C THR A 333 19.78 10.60 2.16
#